data_AF-A0A848JTF3-F1
#
_entry.id   AF-A0A848JTF3-F1
#
_cell.length_a   1.000
_cell.length_b   1.000
_cell.length_c   1.000
_cell.angle_alpha   90.00
_cell.angle_beta   90.00
_cell.angle_gamma   90.00
#
_symmetry.space_group_name_H-M   'P 1'
#
loop_
_entity.id
_entity.type
_entity.pdbx_description
1 polymer ?
#
loop_
_entity_poly.entity_id
_entity_poly.type
_entity_poly.pdbx_seq_one_letter_code
_entity_poly.pdbx_strand_id
1 'polypeptide(L)'
;MNHIPFTGMGLPGPNEGWDFADSQSDPLSAIHPYPAKFIPSIPRKLIEHFPPRKGLALLDPFCGSGTALSEAQAVGIPSIGVDINPIAVMISRVRSSEIPADALNIAQQVEMAARADLAPRVPLIPRLDHWFKPQVQSAIASLTKAIEVCGGDCRELLRLALSSIIVRVSNQDSDTRYAAVEKAVDAEDVYERFRSAVKKTLRALENRPVRLAGVEVIEADVLTIDRSMIDKPIGLVVTSPPYPNAYEYWLYHKYRMWWLGLDPLAVKEREIGARAHFFKGRNSHTAVDFQRQMANVLGMLRDVMVVGGHACFVVGRSRIRGEIVDNATIVAEAAAAAGFREVMRTERVIAASRKSFNLSHANIKTETVLVMRKQN
;
A
#
# COMPACT_ATOMS: atom_id res chain seq x y z
N MET A 1 23.21 -20.07 -7.39
CA MET A 1 23.45 -20.05 -5.93
C MET A 1 24.79 -19.38 -5.68
N ASN A 2 24.77 -18.19 -5.08
CA ASN A 2 25.92 -17.59 -4.39
C ASN A 2 25.34 -17.04 -3.08
N HIS A 3 25.42 -17.82 -2.01
CA HIS A 3 25.10 -17.34 -0.67
C HIS A 3 26.24 -16.41 -0.26
N ILE A 4 25.98 -15.09 -0.30
CA ILE A 4 26.89 -14.12 0.31
C ILE A 4 26.68 -14.22 1.83
N PRO A 5 27.73 -14.49 2.63
CA PRO A 5 27.59 -14.56 4.08
C PRO A 5 27.30 -13.16 4.62
N PHE A 6 26.18 -13.02 5.34
CA PHE A 6 25.80 -11.80 6.04
C PHE A 6 26.66 -11.63 7.30
N THR A 7 27.75 -10.88 7.19
CA THR A 7 28.44 -10.30 8.35
C THR A 7 27.70 -9.05 8.77
N GLY A 8 27.24 -8.98 10.02
CA GLY A 8 26.51 -7.83 10.57
C GLY A 8 27.27 -6.53 10.33
N MET A 9 26.75 -5.69 9.43
CA MET A 9 27.22 -4.32 9.28
C MET A 9 26.85 -3.55 10.54
N GLY A 10 27.75 -2.65 10.99
CA GLY A 10 27.43 -1.70 12.06
C GLY A 10 26.20 -0.86 11.71
N LEU A 11 25.62 -0.18 12.70
CA LEU A 11 24.54 0.76 12.46
C LEU A 11 25.00 1.80 11.42
N PRO A 12 24.24 2.02 10.34
CA PRO A 12 24.69 2.89 9.27
C PRO A 12 24.81 4.33 9.80
N GLY A 13 25.92 4.99 9.48
CA GLY A 13 26.13 6.38 9.86
C GLY A 13 25.12 7.31 9.17
N PRO A 14 24.88 8.52 9.73
CA PRO A 14 24.11 9.54 9.03
C PRO A 14 24.78 9.84 7.67
N ASN A 15 24.03 9.76 6.57
CA ASN A 15 24.44 9.91 5.16
C ASN A 15 24.89 8.65 4.39
N GLU A 16 24.75 7.44 4.93
CA GLU A 16 25.01 6.23 4.15
C GLU A 16 23.87 5.90 3.17
N GLY A 17 23.84 6.52 1.99
CA GLY A 17 23.17 5.99 0.79
C GLY A 17 21.67 5.69 0.89
N TRP A 18 20.90 6.46 1.69
CA TRP A 18 19.44 6.30 1.84
C TRP A 18 18.62 7.04 0.78
N ASP A 19 19.25 7.84 -0.08
CA ASP A 19 18.54 8.69 -1.05
C ASP A 19 18.01 7.91 -2.26
N PHE A 20 18.68 6.80 -2.62
CA PHE A 20 18.28 5.85 -3.68
C PHE A 20 17.84 6.51 -5.00
N ALA A 21 18.49 7.61 -5.40
CA ALA A 21 18.14 8.38 -6.60
C ALA A 21 18.00 7.52 -7.86
N ASP A 22 18.88 6.51 -8.01
CA ASP A 22 18.97 5.62 -9.18
C ASP A 22 18.22 4.28 -9.02
N SER A 23 17.43 4.09 -7.97
CA SER A 23 16.75 2.80 -7.76
C SER A 23 15.74 2.50 -8.89
N GLN A 24 15.90 1.36 -9.56
CA GLN A 24 15.05 0.99 -10.68
C GLN A 24 13.60 0.72 -10.25
N SER A 25 12.65 0.95 -11.16
CA SER A 25 11.24 0.62 -10.91
C SER A 25 11.05 -0.90 -10.95
N ASP A 26 10.64 -1.46 -9.81
CA ASP A 26 10.25 -2.87 -9.70
C ASP A 26 8.99 -3.15 -10.56
N PRO A 27 8.98 -4.18 -11.45
CA PRO A 27 7.80 -4.57 -12.22
C PRO A 27 6.53 -4.77 -11.37
N LEU A 28 6.67 -5.28 -10.14
CA LEU A 28 5.54 -5.46 -9.21
C LEU A 28 4.98 -4.13 -8.72
N SER A 29 5.78 -3.06 -8.70
CA SER A 29 5.31 -1.70 -8.43
C SER A 29 4.36 -1.18 -9.52
N ALA A 30 4.44 -1.74 -10.73
CA ALA A 30 3.73 -1.25 -11.90
C ALA A 30 2.38 -1.94 -12.15
N ILE A 31 2.05 -3.03 -11.44
CA ILE A 31 0.80 -3.80 -11.65
C ILE A 31 -0.46 -2.99 -11.32
N HIS A 32 -0.35 -2.01 -10.41
CA HIS A 32 -1.47 -1.16 -10.01
C HIS A 32 -1.00 0.24 -9.57
N PRO A 33 -1.66 1.33 -9.99
CA PRO A 33 -1.39 2.67 -9.45
C PRO A 33 -1.76 2.76 -7.97
N TYR A 34 -0.81 3.13 -7.11
CA TYR A 34 -1.07 3.38 -5.69
C TYR A 34 -0.11 4.50 -5.24
N PRO A 35 -0.58 5.58 -4.62
CA PRO A 35 0.27 6.71 -4.28
C PRO A 35 1.20 6.37 -3.10
N ALA A 36 2.25 7.18 -2.92
CA ALA A 36 3.14 7.16 -1.75
C ALA A 36 3.70 5.78 -1.36
N LYS A 37 4.06 4.94 -2.34
CA LYS A 37 4.67 3.63 -2.09
C LYS A 37 6.06 3.78 -1.49
N PHE A 38 6.45 2.84 -0.64
CA PHE A 38 7.85 2.57 -0.35
C PHE A 38 8.68 2.43 -1.63
N ILE A 39 9.86 3.05 -1.66
CA ILE A 39 10.91 2.70 -2.62
C ILE A 39 11.49 1.36 -2.16
N PRO A 40 11.51 0.28 -2.98
CA PRO A 40 11.93 -1.06 -2.56
C PRO A 40 13.29 -1.13 -1.86
N SER A 41 14.23 -0.26 -2.23
CA SER A 41 15.55 -0.17 -1.62
C SER A 41 15.54 0.18 -0.13
N ILE A 42 14.52 0.90 0.37
CA ILE A 42 14.40 1.25 1.79
C ILE A 42 14.09 0.02 2.66
N PRO A 43 12.96 -0.72 2.46
CA PRO A 43 12.71 -1.94 3.20
C PRO A 43 13.81 -2.97 3.02
N ARG A 44 14.38 -3.11 1.81
CA ARG A 44 15.53 -4.00 1.58
C ARG A 44 16.71 -3.66 2.49
N LYS A 45 17.13 -2.40 2.51
CA LYS A 45 18.25 -1.96 3.35
C LYS A 45 17.94 -2.14 4.84
N LEU A 46 16.72 -1.88 5.28
CA LEU A 46 16.30 -2.12 6.67
C LEU A 46 16.33 -3.61 7.05
N ILE A 47 15.89 -4.49 6.16
CA ILE A 47 15.97 -5.94 6.33
C ILE A 47 17.44 -6.40 6.41
N GLU A 48 18.32 -5.85 5.58
CA GLU A 48 19.75 -6.18 5.57
C GLU A 48 20.48 -5.75 6.87
N HIS A 49 20.12 -4.59 7.44
CA HIS A 49 20.76 -4.08 8.66
C HIS A 49 20.16 -4.65 9.95
N PHE A 50 18.87 -4.98 9.93
CA PHE A 50 18.15 -5.48 11.10
C PHE A 50 17.47 -6.83 10.82
N PRO A 51 18.20 -7.84 10.32
CA PRO A 51 17.58 -9.10 9.92
C PRO A 51 16.96 -9.77 11.15
N PRO A 52 15.67 -10.18 11.08
CA PRO A 52 15.06 -10.92 12.16
C PRO A 52 15.76 -12.28 12.33
N ARG A 53 15.81 -12.78 13.57
CA ARG A 53 16.32 -14.14 13.83
C ARG A 53 15.47 -15.17 13.06
N LYS A 54 16.09 -16.31 12.71
CA LYS A 54 15.40 -17.41 12.03
C LYS A 54 14.13 -17.81 12.78
N GLY A 55 13.03 -17.95 12.06
CA GLY A 55 11.72 -18.29 12.62
C GLY A 55 10.86 -17.09 13.05
N LEU A 56 11.41 -15.86 13.02
CA LEU A 56 10.65 -14.64 13.25
C LEU A 56 10.17 -14.02 11.93
N ALA A 57 9.04 -13.33 11.98
CA ALA A 57 8.44 -12.68 10.82
C ALA A 57 8.69 -11.15 10.79
N LEU A 58 8.52 -10.57 9.59
CA LEU A 58 8.37 -9.14 9.39
C LEU A 58 6.89 -8.72 9.50
N LEU A 59 6.60 -7.60 10.14
CA LEU A 59 5.27 -6.98 10.14
C LEU A 59 5.31 -5.59 9.48
N ASP A 60 4.35 -5.32 8.60
CA ASP A 60 4.03 -3.96 8.16
C ASP A 60 2.58 -3.62 8.54
N PRO A 61 2.34 -2.86 9.63
CA PRO A 61 1.01 -2.51 10.11
C PRO A 61 0.27 -1.49 9.23
N PHE A 62 0.89 -1.02 8.15
CA PHE A 62 0.35 -0.10 7.15
C PHE A 62 0.80 -0.51 5.75
N CYS A 63 0.56 -1.77 5.39
CA CYS A 63 1.31 -2.41 4.31
C CYS A 63 1.09 -1.79 2.93
N GLY A 64 0.01 -1.05 2.72
CA GLY A 64 -0.27 -0.38 1.46
C GLY A 64 -0.24 -1.38 0.31
N SER A 65 0.57 -1.10 -0.72
CA SER A 65 0.76 -2.00 -1.86
C SER A 65 1.73 -3.18 -1.61
N GLY A 66 2.20 -3.39 -0.37
CA GLY A 66 2.93 -4.60 0.02
C GLY A 66 4.41 -4.62 -0.36
N THR A 67 5.06 -3.46 -0.48
CA THR A 67 6.47 -3.38 -0.86
C THR A 67 7.38 -4.03 0.20
N ALA A 68 7.18 -3.73 1.50
CA ALA A 68 7.97 -4.36 2.57
C ALA A 68 7.79 -5.88 2.62
N LEU A 69 6.56 -6.36 2.39
CA LEU A 69 6.24 -7.79 2.34
C LEU A 69 6.95 -8.49 1.17
N SER A 70 7.02 -7.84 0.01
CA SER A 70 7.68 -8.40 -1.18
C SER A 70 9.19 -8.45 -1.01
N GLU A 71 9.79 -7.43 -0.38
CA GLU A 71 11.21 -7.42 -0.05
C GLU A 71 11.56 -8.48 1.00
N ALA A 72 10.70 -8.70 2.00
CA ALA A 72 10.86 -9.81 2.95
C ALA A 72 10.77 -11.17 2.26
N GLN A 73 9.76 -11.34 1.39
CA GLN A 73 9.56 -12.56 0.61
C GLN A 73 10.77 -12.86 -0.29
N ALA A 74 11.38 -11.83 -0.90
CA ALA A 74 12.54 -11.96 -1.77
C ALA A 74 13.78 -12.55 -1.08
N VAL A 75 13.91 -12.37 0.24
CA VAL A 75 15.01 -12.91 1.06
C VAL A 75 14.59 -14.06 1.97
N GLY A 76 13.39 -14.62 1.76
CA GLY A 76 12.92 -15.80 2.49
C GLY A 76 12.38 -15.53 3.90
N ILE A 77 12.05 -14.28 4.23
CA ILE A 77 11.47 -13.91 5.54
C ILE A 77 9.94 -13.97 5.46
N PRO A 78 9.26 -14.76 6.30
CA PRO A 78 7.81 -14.71 6.42
C PRO A 78 7.33 -13.32 6.84
N SER A 79 6.19 -12.86 6.34
CA SER A 79 5.69 -11.53 6.71
C SER A 79 4.18 -11.45 6.85
N ILE A 80 3.74 -10.47 7.65
CA ILE A 80 2.35 -10.10 7.85
C ILE A 80 2.18 -8.63 7.47
N GLY A 81 1.17 -8.32 6.67
CA GLY A 81 0.75 -6.96 6.36
C GLY A 81 -0.64 -6.68 6.88
N VAL A 82 -0.85 -5.48 7.41
CA VAL A 82 -2.19 -4.97 7.79
C VAL A 82 -2.46 -3.71 7.01
N ASP A 83 -3.63 -3.61 6.38
CA ASP A 83 -4.12 -2.35 5.82
C ASP A 83 -5.65 -2.32 5.88
N ILE A 84 -6.21 -1.14 6.00
CA ILE A 84 -7.66 -0.94 6.04
C ILE A 84 -8.26 -0.79 4.64
N ASN A 85 -7.43 -0.41 3.65
CA ASN A 85 -7.89 -0.19 2.30
C ASN A 85 -7.94 -1.51 1.53
N PRO A 86 -9.12 -2.00 1.12
CA PRO A 86 -9.25 -3.29 0.43
C PRO A 86 -8.53 -3.31 -0.92
N ILE A 87 -8.33 -2.14 -1.56
CA ILE A 87 -7.52 -2.06 -2.78
C ILE A 87 -6.04 -2.28 -2.46
N ALA A 88 -5.54 -1.74 -1.35
CA ALA A 88 -4.17 -1.94 -0.90
C ALA A 88 -3.91 -3.41 -0.56
N VAL A 89 -4.84 -4.02 0.20
CA VAL A 89 -4.81 -5.45 0.56
C VAL A 89 -4.80 -6.33 -0.68
N MET A 90 -5.70 -6.07 -1.65
CA MET A 90 -5.75 -6.83 -2.91
C MET A 90 -4.43 -6.73 -3.70
N ILE A 91 -3.83 -5.53 -3.80
CA ILE A 91 -2.52 -5.36 -4.44
C ILE A 91 -1.46 -6.20 -3.72
N SER A 92 -1.43 -6.14 -2.39
CA SER A 92 -0.45 -6.85 -1.56
C SER A 92 -0.58 -8.37 -1.67
N ARG A 93 -1.82 -8.90 -1.69
CA ARG A 93 -2.11 -10.33 -1.87
C ARG A 93 -1.65 -10.82 -3.24
N VAL A 94 -2.10 -10.20 -4.32
CA VAL A 94 -1.69 -10.62 -5.68
C VAL A 94 -0.18 -10.49 -5.88
N ARG A 95 0.44 -9.45 -5.31
CA ARG A 95 1.90 -9.27 -5.40
C ARG A 95 2.68 -10.41 -4.72
N SER A 96 2.12 -11.02 -3.68
CA SER A 96 2.78 -12.03 -2.85
C SER A 96 2.30 -13.46 -3.08
N SER A 97 1.20 -13.66 -3.82
CA SER A 97 0.61 -14.96 -4.12
C SER A 97 1.35 -15.70 -5.25
N GLU A 98 1.15 -17.01 -5.38
CA GLU A 98 1.59 -17.73 -6.58
C GLU A 98 0.86 -17.24 -7.84
N ILE A 99 1.38 -17.57 -9.01
CA ILE A 99 0.71 -17.28 -10.28
C ILE A 99 -0.44 -18.28 -10.42
N PRO A 100 -1.71 -17.84 -10.52
CA PRO A 100 -2.81 -18.78 -10.69
C PRO A 100 -2.69 -19.56 -11.99
N ALA A 101 -2.91 -20.87 -11.94
CA ALA A 101 -2.94 -21.71 -13.14
C ALA A 101 -4.02 -21.21 -14.11
N ASP A 102 -3.72 -21.26 -15.42
CA ASP A 102 -4.64 -20.87 -16.50
C ASP A 102 -5.20 -19.44 -16.43
N ALA A 103 -4.59 -18.54 -15.63
CA ALA A 103 -5.06 -17.17 -15.44
C ALA A 103 -5.32 -16.42 -16.77
N LEU A 104 -4.50 -16.65 -17.79
CA LEU A 104 -4.66 -16.03 -19.10
C LEU A 104 -5.88 -16.55 -19.86
N ASN A 105 -6.13 -17.87 -19.83
CA ASN A 105 -7.29 -18.49 -20.47
C ASN A 105 -8.58 -18.07 -19.76
N ILE A 106 -8.58 -18.04 -18.43
CA ILE A 106 -9.71 -17.56 -17.63
C ILE A 106 -9.99 -16.08 -17.94
N ALA A 107 -8.97 -15.24 -18.07
CA ALA A 107 -9.14 -13.84 -18.46
C ALA A 107 -9.80 -13.70 -19.85
N GLN A 108 -9.44 -14.55 -20.81
CA GLN A 108 -10.05 -14.56 -22.14
C GLN A 108 -11.52 -14.97 -22.09
N GLN A 109 -11.85 -15.99 -21.30
CA GLN A 109 -13.24 -16.42 -21.08
C GLN A 109 -14.07 -15.33 -20.41
N VAL A 110 -13.50 -14.64 -19.41
CA VAL A 110 -14.14 -13.48 -18.75
C VAL A 110 -14.41 -12.36 -19.75
N GLU A 111 -13.43 -12.01 -20.60
CA GLU A 111 -13.62 -10.97 -21.62
C GLU A 111 -14.72 -11.38 -22.62
N MET A 112 -14.72 -12.63 -23.09
CA MET A 112 -15.76 -13.14 -23.99
C MET A 112 -17.15 -13.10 -23.36
N ALA A 113 -17.28 -13.55 -22.11
CA ALA A 113 -18.55 -13.52 -21.38
C ALA A 113 -19.03 -12.08 -21.16
N ALA A 114 -18.12 -11.15 -20.85
CA ALA A 114 -18.45 -9.75 -20.67
C ALA A 114 -18.94 -9.08 -21.97
N ARG A 115 -18.30 -9.39 -23.10
CA ARG A 115 -18.71 -8.90 -24.43
C ARG A 115 -20.06 -9.46 -24.89
N ALA A 116 -20.42 -10.67 -24.45
CA ALA A 116 -21.69 -11.30 -24.75
C ALA A 116 -22.85 -10.77 -23.86
N ASP A 117 -22.56 -10.01 -22.80
CA ASP A 117 -23.59 -9.42 -21.94
C ASP A 117 -24.21 -8.18 -22.58
N LEU A 118 -25.40 -8.37 -23.17
CA LEU A 118 -26.15 -7.32 -23.87
C LEU A 118 -26.90 -6.37 -22.92
N ALA A 119 -27.07 -6.73 -21.65
CA ALA A 119 -27.86 -5.96 -20.69
C ALA A 119 -27.21 -5.98 -19.29
N PRO A 120 -25.99 -5.44 -19.13
CA PRO A 120 -25.31 -5.46 -17.86
C PRO A 120 -26.03 -4.61 -16.81
N ARG A 121 -26.14 -5.15 -15.60
CA ARG A 121 -26.66 -4.41 -14.46
C ARG A 121 -25.57 -3.51 -13.89
N VAL A 122 -25.65 -2.22 -14.19
CA VAL A 122 -24.75 -1.21 -13.61
C VAL A 122 -25.12 -0.96 -12.14
N PRO A 123 -24.15 -1.04 -11.21
CA PRO A 123 -24.40 -0.77 -9.79
C PRO A 123 -24.71 0.71 -9.52
N LEU A 124 -25.39 0.99 -8.41
CA LEU A 124 -25.68 2.36 -7.98
C LEU A 124 -24.41 3.02 -7.43
N ILE A 125 -23.78 3.86 -8.26
CA ILE A 125 -22.55 4.57 -7.90
C ILE A 125 -22.80 6.10 -7.91
N PRO A 126 -22.37 6.85 -6.86
CA PRO A 126 -22.56 8.29 -6.81
C PRO A 126 -21.92 9.05 -7.98
N ARG A 127 -22.73 9.87 -8.66
CA ARG A 127 -22.34 10.71 -9.80
C ARG A 127 -21.72 9.91 -10.96
N LEU A 128 -22.19 8.70 -11.22
CA LEU A 128 -21.58 7.78 -12.18
C LEU A 128 -21.41 8.39 -13.59
N ASP A 129 -22.46 9.00 -14.14
CA ASP A 129 -22.44 9.61 -15.49
C ASP A 129 -21.46 10.77 -15.64
N HIS A 130 -21.14 11.45 -14.53
CA HIS A 130 -20.11 12.49 -14.53
C HIS A 130 -18.71 11.91 -14.73
N TRP A 131 -18.45 10.70 -14.22
CA TRP A 131 -17.13 10.08 -14.22
C TRP A 131 -16.92 9.03 -15.30
N PHE A 132 -17.98 8.39 -15.79
CA PHE A 132 -17.88 7.28 -16.74
C PHE A 132 -18.93 7.44 -17.84
N LYS A 133 -18.52 7.26 -19.10
CA LYS A 133 -19.44 7.24 -20.24
C LYS A 133 -20.32 5.98 -20.19
N PRO A 134 -21.56 6.01 -20.71
CA PRO A 134 -22.48 4.87 -20.64
C PRO A 134 -21.93 3.55 -21.20
N GLN A 135 -21.16 3.59 -22.30
CA GLN A 135 -20.55 2.40 -22.90
C GLN A 135 -19.45 1.81 -22.02
N VAL A 136 -18.66 2.68 -21.38
CA VAL A 136 -17.63 2.30 -20.40
C VAL A 136 -18.28 1.68 -19.16
N GLN A 137 -19.36 2.29 -18.64
CA GLN A 137 -20.11 1.76 -17.50
C GLN A 137 -20.59 0.33 -17.78
N SER A 138 -21.17 0.10 -18.97
CA SER A 138 -21.65 -1.20 -19.40
C SER A 138 -20.52 -2.24 -19.46
N ALA A 139 -19.39 -1.90 -20.09
CA ALA A 139 -18.24 -2.80 -20.19
C ALA A 139 -17.63 -3.16 -18.82
N ILE A 140 -17.48 -2.19 -17.91
CA ILE A 140 -16.97 -2.44 -16.55
C ILE A 140 -17.95 -3.31 -15.76
N ALA A 141 -19.26 -3.05 -15.86
CA ALA A 141 -20.28 -3.86 -15.20
C ALA A 141 -20.27 -5.32 -15.69
N SER A 142 -20.19 -5.52 -17.02
CA SER A 142 -20.08 -6.86 -17.61
C SER A 142 -18.82 -7.60 -17.16
N LEU A 143 -17.65 -6.93 -17.17
CA LEU A 143 -16.39 -7.52 -16.69
C LEU A 143 -16.47 -7.87 -15.20
N THR A 144 -16.99 -6.96 -14.37
CA THR A 144 -17.15 -7.20 -12.93
C THR A 144 -17.98 -8.46 -12.70
N LYS A 145 -19.17 -8.54 -13.33
CA LYS A 145 -20.05 -9.71 -13.23
C LYS A 145 -19.34 -11.00 -13.67
N ALA A 146 -18.64 -10.98 -14.80
CA ALA A 146 -17.92 -12.16 -15.32
C ALA A 146 -16.77 -12.59 -14.39
N ILE A 147 -16.02 -11.64 -13.81
CA ILE A 147 -14.95 -11.90 -12.85
C ILE A 147 -15.50 -12.55 -11.57
N GLU A 148 -16.68 -12.14 -11.10
CA GLU A 148 -17.27 -12.72 -9.88
C GLU A 148 -17.66 -14.20 -10.02
N VAL A 149 -17.86 -14.69 -11.24
CA VAL A 149 -18.09 -16.12 -11.51
C VAL A 149 -16.80 -16.93 -11.33
N CYS A 150 -15.63 -16.31 -11.45
CA CYS A 150 -14.35 -16.97 -11.20
C CYS A 150 -14.15 -17.23 -9.69
N GLY A 151 -13.49 -18.35 -9.37
CA GLY A 151 -13.10 -18.68 -7.99
C GLY A 151 -11.63 -18.37 -7.71
N GLY A 152 -11.29 -18.30 -6.41
CA GLY A 152 -9.91 -18.30 -5.91
C GLY A 152 -9.03 -17.15 -6.41
N ASP A 153 -7.74 -17.43 -6.54
CA ASP A 153 -6.69 -16.45 -6.85
C ASP A 153 -6.85 -15.82 -8.24
N CYS A 154 -7.44 -16.55 -9.20
CA CYS A 154 -7.79 -16.00 -10.51
C CYS A 154 -8.74 -14.80 -10.37
N ARG A 155 -9.79 -14.92 -9.55
CA ARG A 155 -10.71 -13.80 -9.32
C ARG A 155 -9.99 -12.60 -8.75
N GLU A 156 -9.11 -12.80 -7.77
CA GLU A 156 -8.38 -11.70 -7.14
C GLU A 156 -7.42 -11.00 -8.12
N LEU A 157 -6.69 -11.77 -8.94
CA LEU A 157 -5.83 -11.23 -10.00
C LEU A 157 -6.63 -10.44 -11.04
N LEU A 158 -7.79 -10.95 -11.48
CA LEU A 158 -8.63 -10.26 -12.46
C LEU A 158 -9.31 -9.01 -11.88
N ARG A 159 -9.75 -9.06 -10.61
CA ARG A 159 -10.21 -7.87 -9.88
C ARG A 159 -9.12 -6.80 -9.81
N LEU A 160 -7.88 -7.19 -9.51
CA LEU A 160 -6.74 -6.27 -9.53
C LEU A 160 -6.54 -5.65 -10.92
N ALA A 161 -6.59 -6.46 -11.98
CA ALA A 161 -6.42 -6.00 -13.35
C ALA A 161 -7.52 -4.99 -13.74
N LEU A 162 -8.79 -5.29 -13.45
CA LEU A 162 -9.90 -4.37 -13.67
C LEU A 162 -9.76 -3.09 -12.83
N SER A 163 -9.47 -3.24 -11.53
CA SER A 163 -9.23 -2.11 -10.63
C SER A 163 -8.17 -1.19 -11.22
N SER A 164 -7.02 -1.73 -11.66
CA SER A 164 -5.86 -0.97 -12.13
C SER A 164 -6.19 0.03 -13.26
N ILE A 165 -7.20 -0.26 -14.08
CA ILE A 165 -7.56 0.54 -15.26
C ILE A 165 -8.65 1.58 -15.00
N ILE A 166 -9.39 1.50 -13.89
CA ILE A 166 -10.60 2.31 -13.62
C ILE A 166 -10.38 3.81 -13.86
N VAL A 167 -9.31 4.40 -13.31
CA VAL A 167 -9.03 5.83 -13.49
C VAL A 167 -8.76 6.18 -14.96
N ARG A 168 -8.08 5.29 -15.69
CA ARG A 168 -7.69 5.52 -17.10
C ARG A 168 -8.89 5.52 -18.04
N VAL A 169 -9.91 4.71 -17.74
CA VAL A 169 -11.17 4.64 -18.50
C VAL A 169 -12.26 5.57 -17.96
N SER A 170 -11.96 6.35 -16.91
CA SER A 170 -12.86 7.37 -16.35
C SER A 170 -12.45 8.77 -16.76
N ASN A 171 -13.34 9.73 -16.55
CA ASN A 171 -13.07 11.17 -16.67
C ASN A 171 -12.14 11.70 -15.56
N GLN A 172 -11.68 10.91 -14.59
CA GLN A 172 -10.73 11.40 -13.58
C GLN A 172 -9.35 11.68 -14.17
N ASP A 173 -8.85 12.91 -14.05
CA ASP A 173 -7.59 13.39 -14.64
C ASP A 173 -6.42 12.43 -14.41
N SER A 174 -6.12 12.11 -13.14
CA SER A 174 -5.07 11.14 -12.80
C SER A 174 -5.33 10.42 -11.48
N ASP A 175 -4.52 9.41 -11.19
CA ASP A 175 -4.59 8.63 -9.94
C ASP A 175 -4.40 9.47 -8.67
N THR A 176 -3.82 10.67 -8.80
CA THR A 176 -3.55 11.58 -7.68
C THR A 176 -4.19 12.96 -7.87
N ARG A 177 -5.04 13.14 -8.89
CA ARG A 177 -5.77 14.40 -9.13
C ARG A 177 -7.25 14.11 -9.36
N TYR A 178 -8.04 14.48 -8.37
CA TYR A 178 -9.49 14.34 -8.39
C TYR A 178 -10.14 15.54 -9.09
N ALA A 179 -10.00 15.59 -10.41
CA ALA A 179 -10.65 16.54 -11.31
C ALA A 179 -11.21 15.80 -12.51
N ALA A 180 -12.34 16.26 -13.05
CA ALA A 180 -12.92 15.67 -14.26
C ALA A 180 -12.29 16.31 -15.51
N VAL A 181 -11.86 15.48 -16.44
CA VAL A 181 -11.41 15.82 -17.79
C VAL A 181 -12.13 14.89 -18.77
N GLU A 182 -12.50 15.41 -19.92
CA GLU A 182 -13.11 14.56 -20.95
C GLU A 182 -12.03 13.69 -21.59
N LYS A 183 -12.19 12.37 -21.51
CA LYS A 183 -11.30 11.41 -22.18
C LYS A 183 -11.99 10.75 -23.35
N ALA A 184 -11.28 10.63 -24.47
CA ALA A 184 -11.71 9.85 -25.62
C ALA A 184 -11.48 8.34 -25.34
N VAL A 185 -12.33 7.76 -24.49
CA VAL A 185 -12.37 6.33 -24.18
C VAL A 185 -13.77 5.75 -24.43
N ASP A 186 -13.83 4.48 -24.81
CA ASP A 186 -15.08 3.74 -25.02
C ASP A 186 -15.06 2.33 -24.39
N ALA A 187 -15.98 1.45 -24.80
CA ALA A 187 -16.05 0.07 -24.29
C ALA A 187 -14.86 -0.80 -24.74
N GLU A 188 -14.33 -0.62 -25.96
CA GLU A 188 -13.21 -1.42 -26.45
C GLU A 188 -11.94 -1.10 -25.68
N ASP A 189 -11.71 0.17 -25.37
CA ASP A 189 -10.63 0.62 -24.48
C ASP A 189 -10.63 -0.14 -23.14
N VAL A 190 -11.81 -0.42 -22.57
CA VAL A 190 -11.93 -1.13 -21.29
C VAL A 190 -11.39 -2.55 -21.44
N TYR A 191 -11.83 -3.29 -22.45
CA TYR A 191 -11.41 -4.68 -22.69
C TYR A 191 -9.92 -4.77 -23.04
N GLU A 192 -9.42 -3.89 -23.91
CA GLU A 192 -8.01 -3.87 -24.29
C GLU A 192 -7.10 -3.59 -23.09
N ARG A 193 -7.47 -2.59 -22.28
CA ARG A 193 -6.70 -2.22 -21.08
C ARG A 193 -6.77 -3.32 -20.02
N PHE A 194 -7.93 -3.97 -19.85
CA PHE A 194 -8.08 -5.10 -18.94
C PHE A 194 -7.15 -6.25 -19.34
N ARG A 195 -7.20 -6.68 -20.61
CA ARG A 195 -6.32 -7.72 -21.16
C ARG A 195 -4.84 -7.37 -21.02
N SER A 196 -4.47 -6.11 -21.26
CA SER A 196 -3.11 -5.62 -21.06
C SER A 196 -2.69 -5.64 -19.59
N ALA A 197 -3.57 -5.25 -18.67
CA ALA A 197 -3.33 -5.27 -17.23
C ALA A 197 -3.13 -6.70 -16.70
N VAL A 198 -3.92 -7.68 -17.18
CA VAL A 198 -3.72 -9.10 -16.85
C VAL A 198 -2.34 -9.57 -17.30
N LYS A 199 -1.97 -9.38 -18.57
CA LYS A 199 -0.66 -9.79 -19.11
C LYS A 199 0.50 -9.12 -18.37
N LYS A 200 0.36 -7.83 -18.04
CA LYS A 200 1.36 -7.08 -17.28
C LYS A 200 1.53 -7.65 -15.88
N THR A 201 0.43 -7.98 -15.21
CA THR A 201 0.46 -8.56 -13.86
C THR A 201 1.15 -9.91 -13.88
N LEU A 202 0.77 -10.82 -14.79
CA LEU A 202 1.40 -12.14 -14.92
C LEU A 202 2.91 -12.03 -15.16
N ARG A 203 3.34 -11.19 -16.11
CA ARG A 203 4.77 -10.94 -16.37
C ARG A 203 5.52 -10.39 -15.16
N ALA A 204 4.89 -9.52 -14.37
CA ALA A 204 5.51 -9.01 -13.16
C ALA A 204 5.69 -10.12 -12.10
N LEU A 205 4.71 -11.01 -11.98
CA LEU A 205 4.74 -12.13 -11.05
C LEU A 205 5.77 -13.22 -11.46
N GLU A 206 6.02 -13.41 -12.76
CA GLU A 206 7.03 -14.34 -13.29
C GLU A 206 8.47 -13.96 -12.92
N ASN A 207 8.74 -12.67 -12.66
CA ASN A 207 10.07 -12.16 -12.32
C ASN A 207 10.44 -12.33 -10.83
N ARG A 208 9.62 -13.06 -10.07
CA ARG A 208 9.82 -13.27 -8.63
C ARG A 208 10.68 -14.51 -8.35
N PRO A 209 11.22 -14.66 -7.12
CA PRO A 209 11.92 -15.87 -6.73
C PRO A 209 11.04 -17.12 -6.87
N VAL A 210 11.66 -18.25 -7.22
CA VAL A 210 10.98 -19.55 -7.41
C VAL A 210 10.31 -20.05 -6.13
N ARG A 211 10.89 -19.75 -4.96
CA ARG A 211 10.36 -20.14 -3.66
C ARG A 211 9.91 -18.91 -2.90
N LEU A 212 8.60 -18.80 -2.70
CA LEU A 212 7.99 -17.70 -1.99
C LEU A 212 7.92 -18.02 -0.48
N ALA A 213 8.47 -17.15 0.36
CA ALA A 213 8.16 -17.19 1.79
C ALA A 213 6.70 -16.83 2.02
N GLY A 214 6.10 -17.38 3.09
CA GLY A 214 4.72 -17.12 3.44
C GLY A 214 4.47 -15.64 3.73
N VAL A 215 3.48 -15.07 3.05
CA VAL A 215 3.00 -13.71 3.27
C VAL A 215 1.52 -13.77 3.61
N GLU A 216 1.14 -13.11 4.68
CA GLU A 216 -0.25 -12.95 5.10
C GLU A 216 -0.64 -11.47 5.02
N VAL A 217 -1.82 -11.19 4.49
CA VAL A 217 -2.32 -9.80 4.37
C VAL A 217 -3.72 -9.73 4.95
N ILE A 218 -3.85 -8.92 6.01
CA ILE A 218 -5.05 -8.77 6.82
C ILE A 218 -5.71 -7.44 6.46
N GLU A 219 -6.99 -7.51 6.07
CA GLU A 219 -7.83 -6.32 5.90
C GLU A 219 -8.41 -5.92 7.25
N ALA A 220 -7.81 -4.94 7.92
CA ALA A 220 -8.24 -4.48 9.23
C ALA A 220 -7.83 -3.03 9.49
N ASP A 221 -8.57 -2.39 10.39
CA ASP A 221 -8.11 -1.16 11.02
C ASP A 221 -7.06 -1.51 12.08
N VAL A 222 -5.81 -1.10 11.84
CA VAL A 222 -4.70 -1.34 12.77
C VAL A 222 -4.94 -0.77 14.17
N LEU A 223 -5.77 0.26 14.33
CA LEU A 223 -6.07 0.86 15.63
C LEU A 223 -6.97 -0.03 16.48
N THR A 224 -7.69 -0.96 15.87
CA THR A 224 -8.71 -1.81 16.51
C THR A 224 -8.53 -3.30 16.21
N ILE A 225 -7.47 -3.69 15.49
CA ILE A 225 -7.17 -5.08 15.14
C ILE A 225 -7.01 -5.96 16.39
N ASP A 226 -7.60 -7.14 16.34
CA ASP A 226 -7.32 -8.18 17.33
C ASP A 226 -5.90 -8.70 17.15
N ARG A 227 -5.09 -8.58 18.19
CA ARG A 227 -3.68 -8.97 18.18
C ARG A 227 -3.50 -10.46 17.90
N SER A 228 -4.49 -11.29 18.21
CA SER A 228 -4.44 -12.73 17.88
C SER A 228 -4.42 -13.01 16.38
N MET A 229 -4.81 -12.03 15.55
CA MET A 229 -4.69 -12.13 14.09
C MET A 229 -3.23 -12.04 13.63
N ILE A 230 -2.33 -11.51 14.46
CA ILE A 230 -0.88 -11.49 14.20
C ILE A 230 -0.30 -12.73 14.87
N ASP A 231 -0.46 -13.88 14.22
CA ASP A 231 -0.20 -15.21 14.79
C ASP A 231 1.27 -15.67 14.71
N LYS A 232 2.19 -14.74 14.41
CA LYS A 232 3.63 -15.04 14.24
C LYS A 232 4.47 -14.20 15.20
N PRO A 233 5.59 -14.75 15.72
CA PRO A 233 6.51 -13.95 16.53
C PRO A 233 7.21 -12.92 15.64
N ILE A 234 6.98 -11.63 15.91
CA ILE A 234 7.49 -10.54 15.07
C ILE A 234 8.89 -10.12 15.52
N GLY A 235 9.87 -10.25 14.63
CA GLY A 235 11.27 -9.85 14.88
C GLY A 235 11.63 -8.48 14.30
N LEU A 236 10.92 -8.06 13.28
CA LEU A 236 11.18 -6.84 12.54
C LEU A 236 9.85 -6.19 12.13
N VAL A 237 9.71 -4.89 12.35
CA VAL A 237 8.65 -4.08 11.74
C VAL A 237 9.31 -3.14 10.74
N VAL A 238 8.76 -3.05 9.53
CA VAL A 238 9.18 -2.05 8.54
C VAL A 238 7.92 -1.39 8.00
N THR A 239 7.75 -0.10 8.25
CA THR A 239 6.49 0.58 7.92
C THR A 239 6.63 2.08 7.69
N SER A 240 5.67 2.63 6.95
CA SER A 240 5.54 4.05 6.65
C SER A 240 4.10 4.44 7.02
N PRO A 241 3.85 4.86 8.27
CA PRO A 241 2.50 5.14 8.72
C PRO A 241 1.93 6.35 7.95
N PRO A 242 0.61 6.39 7.71
CA PRO A 242 -0.03 7.58 7.16
C PRO A 242 0.10 8.74 8.14
N TYR A 243 0.96 9.70 7.84
CA TYR A 243 1.18 10.90 8.65
C TYR A 243 0.18 12.03 8.31
N PRO A 244 0.00 13.04 9.16
CA PRO A 244 -0.99 14.10 8.94
C PRO A 244 -0.82 14.82 7.59
N ASN A 245 -1.93 15.05 6.89
CA ASN A 245 -1.97 15.51 5.49
C ASN A 245 -1.34 14.54 4.48
N ALA A 246 -1.32 13.24 4.79
CA ALA A 246 -1.06 12.21 3.80
C ALA A 246 -2.15 12.20 2.71
N TYR A 247 -1.93 11.33 1.72
CA TYR A 247 -2.90 11.07 0.65
C TYR A 247 -4.27 10.68 1.22
N GLU A 248 -5.33 11.17 0.59
CA GLU A 248 -6.69 10.66 0.81
C GLU A 248 -6.86 9.38 -0.02
N TYR A 249 -6.32 8.25 0.46
CA TYR A 249 -6.30 7.01 -0.32
C TYR A 249 -7.72 6.54 -0.64
N TRP A 250 -8.67 6.67 0.32
CA TRP A 250 -10.09 6.40 0.06
C TRP A 250 -10.62 7.18 -1.15
N LEU A 251 -10.28 8.47 -1.27
CA LEU A 251 -10.82 9.37 -2.29
C LEU A 251 -10.37 8.95 -3.68
N TYR A 252 -9.08 8.63 -3.83
CA TYR A 252 -8.49 8.24 -5.11
C TYR A 252 -8.86 6.80 -5.53
N HIS A 253 -9.26 5.97 -4.57
CA HIS A 253 -9.65 4.58 -4.82
C HIS A 253 -11.17 4.31 -4.76
N LYS A 254 -12.01 5.30 -4.42
CA LYS A 254 -13.47 5.08 -4.25
C LYS A 254 -14.19 4.49 -5.45
N TYR A 255 -13.87 4.91 -6.68
CA TYR A 255 -14.50 4.34 -7.87
C TYR A 255 -14.02 2.92 -8.14
N ARG A 256 -12.78 2.58 -7.77
CA ARG A 256 -12.29 1.20 -7.81
C ARG A 256 -13.06 0.33 -6.81
N MET A 257 -13.28 0.84 -5.60
CA MET A 257 -14.05 0.15 -4.57
C MET A 257 -15.50 -0.07 -4.98
N TRP A 258 -16.20 1.00 -5.41
CA TRP A 258 -17.60 0.88 -5.84
C TRP A 258 -17.80 -0.10 -6.99
N TRP A 259 -16.93 -0.08 -8.00
CA TRP A 259 -17.02 -1.03 -9.12
C TRP A 259 -16.80 -2.48 -8.69
N LEU A 260 -15.99 -2.71 -7.65
CA LEU A 260 -15.74 -4.04 -7.09
C LEU A 260 -16.75 -4.45 -5.99
N GLY A 261 -17.79 -3.66 -5.75
CA GLY A 261 -18.79 -3.94 -4.71
C GLY A 261 -18.27 -3.73 -3.28
N LEU A 262 -17.18 -2.98 -3.11
CA LEU A 262 -16.58 -2.63 -1.81
C LEU A 262 -17.13 -1.28 -1.32
N ASP A 263 -17.05 -1.05 0.00
CA ASP A 263 -17.55 0.17 0.64
C ASP A 263 -16.43 1.21 0.89
N PRO A 264 -16.31 2.26 0.05
CA PRO A 264 -15.32 3.32 0.27
C PRO A 264 -15.64 4.23 1.45
N LEU A 265 -16.88 4.28 1.94
CA LEU A 265 -17.26 5.10 3.08
C LEU A 265 -16.77 4.48 4.39
N ALA A 266 -16.87 3.16 4.52
CA ALA A 266 -16.29 2.42 5.64
C ALA A 266 -14.76 2.58 5.74
N VAL A 267 -14.06 2.75 4.62
CA VAL A 267 -12.62 3.08 4.61
C VAL A 267 -12.40 4.54 5.00
N LYS A 268 -13.16 5.46 4.41
CA LYS A 268 -13.08 6.91 4.71
C LYS A 268 -13.21 7.22 6.19
N GLU A 269 -14.17 6.58 6.87
CA GLU A 269 -14.45 6.82 8.30
C GLU A 269 -13.31 6.42 9.24
N ARG A 270 -12.50 5.43 8.83
CA ARG A 270 -11.47 4.82 9.65
C ARG A 270 -10.03 5.12 9.17
N GLU A 271 -9.88 5.76 8.01
CA GLU A 271 -8.58 6.11 7.45
C GLU A 271 -7.82 7.12 8.34
N ILE A 272 -6.59 6.76 8.70
CA ILE A 272 -5.67 7.63 9.43
C ILE A 272 -5.03 8.63 8.46
N GLY A 273 -4.81 9.86 8.92
CA GLY A 273 -4.03 10.85 8.15
C GLY A 273 -4.79 11.56 7.03
N ALA A 274 -6.04 11.18 6.74
CA ALA A 274 -6.85 11.77 5.67
C ALA A 274 -6.95 13.29 5.80
N ARG A 275 -6.66 14.01 4.71
CA ARG A 275 -6.56 15.48 4.68
C ARG A 275 -7.81 16.17 5.23
N ALA A 276 -9.00 15.68 4.88
CA ALA A 276 -10.27 16.24 5.37
C ALA A 276 -10.35 16.29 6.91
N HIS A 277 -9.66 15.38 7.61
CA HIS A 277 -9.63 15.35 9.07
C HIS A 277 -8.74 16.45 9.65
N PHE A 278 -7.75 17.00 8.92
CA PHE A 278 -6.78 17.97 9.46
C PHE A 278 -6.99 19.43 8.97
N PHE A 279 -7.94 19.68 8.06
CA PHE A 279 -8.29 21.04 7.60
C PHE A 279 -9.47 21.65 8.40
N LYS A 280 -9.44 22.98 8.55
CA LYS A 280 -10.27 23.83 9.43
C LYS A 280 -11.72 23.36 9.68
N GLY A 281 -12.05 23.11 10.95
CA GLY A 281 -13.39 22.84 11.51
C GLY A 281 -13.31 22.55 13.03
N ARG A 282 -14.44 22.56 13.76
CA ARG A 282 -14.47 22.27 15.22
C ARG A 282 -14.02 20.85 15.60
N ASN A 283 -14.01 19.91 14.63
CA ASN A 283 -13.67 18.49 14.82
C ASN A 283 -12.39 18.06 14.06
N SER A 284 -11.53 18.99 13.64
CA SER A 284 -10.32 18.63 12.90
C SER A 284 -9.27 18.01 13.81
N HIS A 285 -8.70 16.87 13.42
CA HIS A 285 -7.54 16.24 14.05
C HIS A 285 -6.34 17.18 14.16
N THR A 286 -5.54 16.95 15.18
CA THR A 286 -4.35 17.70 15.59
C THR A 286 -3.14 16.76 15.69
N ALA A 287 -1.95 17.31 15.99
CA ALA A 287 -0.78 16.49 16.29
C ALA A 287 -1.02 15.50 17.46
N VAL A 288 -1.88 15.87 18.41
CA VAL A 288 -2.26 15.01 19.56
C VAL A 288 -3.04 13.78 19.10
N ASP A 289 -3.89 13.92 18.09
CA ASP A 289 -4.64 12.78 17.54
C ASP A 289 -3.70 11.80 16.85
N PHE A 290 -2.74 12.30 16.07
CA PHE A 290 -1.70 11.48 15.48
C PHE A 290 -0.83 10.79 16.56
N GLN A 291 -0.45 11.51 17.61
CA GLN A 291 0.27 10.93 18.74
C GLN A 291 -0.51 9.80 19.41
N ARG A 292 -1.82 9.98 19.65
CA ARG A 292 -2.69 8.94 20.23
C ARG A 292 -2.81 7.72 19.31
N GLN A 293 -2.97 7.94 18.01
CA GLN A 293 -3.02 6.87 17.01
C GLN A 293 -1.71 6.07 16.98
N MET A 294 -0.56 6.76 16.96
CA MET A 294 0.74 6.10 17.03
C MET A 294 0.94 5.38 18.36
N ALA A 295 0.53 5.94 19.50
CA ALA A 295 0.59 5.26 20.79
C ALA A 295 -0.21 3.94 20.79
N ASN A 296 -1.39 3.89 20.16
CA ASN A 296 -2.16 2.65 20.02
C ASN A 296 -1.43 1.61 19.17
N VAL A 297 -0.90 2.03 18.01
CA VAL A 297 -0.11 1.15 17.13
C VAL A 297 1.09 0.60 17.88
N LEU A 298 1.82 1.44 18.62
CA LEU A 298 3.00 1.00 19.35
C LEU A 298 2.68 0.14 20.57
N GLY A 299 1.51 0.34 21.19
CA GLY A 299 0.97 -0.60 22.18
C GLY A 299 0.71 -1.98 21.56
N MET A 300 0.15 -2.04 20.36
CA MET A 300 0.01 -3.30 19.61
C MET A 300 1.38 -3.91 19.26
N LEU A 301 2.32 -3.11 18.74
CA LEU A 301 3.67 -3.59 18.41
C LEU A 301 4.42 -4.10 19.64
N ARG A 302 4.29 -3.44 20.79
CA ARG A 302 4.84 -3.91 22.06
C ARG A 302 4.33 -5.32 22.36
N ASP A 303 3.08 -5.62 22.10
CA ASP A 303 2.50 -6.91 22.48
C ASP A 303 2.86 -8.04 21.51
N VAL A 304 3.03 -7.76 20.21
CA VAL A 304 3.30 -8.79 19.18
C VAL A 304 4.79 -8.98 18.85
N MET A 305 5.64 -7.99 19.14
CA MET A 305 7.07 -8.08 18.85
C MET A 305 7.84 -8.83 19.92
N VAL A 306 8.87 -9.57 19.52
CA VAL A 306 9.80 -10.19 20.48
C VAL A 306 10.75 -9.16 21.09
N VAL A 307 11.21 -9.41 22.32
CA VAL A 307 12.23 -8.60 22.98
C VAL A 307 13.51 -8.59 22.13
N GLY A 308 14.08 -7.40 21.96
CA GLY A 308 15.25 -7.17 21.12
C GLY A 308 14.96 -7.05 19.62
N GLY A 309 13.71 -7.24 19.18
CA GLY A 309 13.27 -6.95 17.82
C GLY A 309 13.32 -5.46 17.48
N HIS A 310 13.33 -5.14 16.18
CA HIS A 310 13.46 -3.77 15.68
C HIS A 310 12.18 -3.29 15.00
N ALA A 311 11.76 -2.06 15.28
CA ALA A 311 10.67 -1.39 14.59
C ALA A 311 11.19 -0.18 13.83
N CYS A 312 11.10 -0.25 12.51
CA CYS A 312 11.63 0.71 11.58
C CYS A 312 10.50 1.52 10.95
N PHE A 313 10.52 2.84 11.17
CA PHE A 313 9.54 3.79 10.67
C PHE A 313 10.18 4.71 9.65
N VAL A 314 9.49 4.94 8.54
CA VAL A 314 9.86 5.97 7.56
C VAL A 314 8.77 7.02 7.57
N VAL A 315 9.10 8.22 8.03
CA VAL A 315 8.11 9.28 8.25
C VAL A 315 8.59 10.61 7.71
N GLY A 316 7.74 11.28 6.94
CA GLY A 316 7.96 12.65 6.50
C GLY A 316 7.56 13.66 7.58
N ARG A 317 8.00 14.90 7.46
CA ARG A 317 7.41 16.02 8.22
C ARG A 317 6.02 16.36 7.69
N SER A 318 5.14 16.86 8.56
CA SER A 318 3.80 17.32 8.18
C SER A 318 3.64 18.81 8.45
N ARG A 319 2.68 19.45 7.78
CA ARG A 319 2.29 20.83 8.08
C ARG A 319 0.85 20.91 8.60
N ILE A 320 0.66 20.99 9.92
CA ILE A 320 -0.67 21.03 10.53
C ILE A 320 -0.97 22.47 10.92
N ARG A 321 -2.09 23.03 10.42
CA ARG A 321 -2.53 24.41 10.72
C ARG A 321 -1.47 25.50 10.48
N GLY A 322 -0.51 25.24 9.60
CA GLY A 322 0.56 26.18 9.25
C GLY A 322 1.91 25.89 9.89
N GLU A 323 1.93 25.08 10.95
CA GLU A 323 3.12 24.70 11.70
C GLU A 323 3.73 23.40 11.18
N ILE A 324 5.06 23.32 11.20
CA ILE A 324 5.79 22.11 10.85
C ILE A 324 5.78 21.18 12.06
N VAL A 325 5.32 19.95 11.84
CA VAL A 325 5.27 18.89 12.84
C VAL A 325 6.31 17.84 12.50
N ASP A 326 7.18 17.55 13.47
CA ASP A 326 8.16 16.47 13.40
C ASP A 326 7.51 15.15 13.82
N ASN A 327 6.99 14.42 12.83
CA ASN A 327 6.33 13.14 13.07
C ASN A 327 7.31 12.08 13.60
N ALA A 328 8.60 12.18 13.29
CA ALA A 328 9.60 11.22 13.79
C ALA A 328 9.81 11.36 15.29
N THR A 329 9.78 12.59 15.80
CA THR A 329 9.82 12.84 17.24
C THR A 329 8.56 12.30 17.93
N ILE A 330 7.36 12.55 17.37
CA ILE A 330 6.11 12.01 17.92
C ILE A 330 6.14 10.47 18.00
N VAL A 331 6.58 9.81 16.93
CA VAL A 331 6.69 8.34 16.89
C VAL A 331 7.72 7.84 17.91
N ALA A 332 8.88 8.51 18.02
CA ALA A 332 9.92 8.11 18.98
C ALA A 332 9.49 8.25 20.44
N GLU A 333 8.77 9.33 20.79
CA GLU A 333 8.24 9.55 22.13
C GLU A 333 7.16 8.49 22.49
N ALA A 334 6.23 8.23 21.56
CA ALA A 334 5.25 7.18 21.73
C ALA A 334 5.92 5.80 21.89
N ALA A 335 7.01 5.56 21.15
CA ALA A 335 7.76 4.31 21.20
C ALA A 335 8.51 4.14 22.52
N ALA A 336 9.12 5.21 23.03
CA ALA A 336 9.74 5.22 24.35
C ALA A 336 8.72 4.87 25.44
N ALA A 337 7.54 5.49 25.41
CA ALA A 337 6.46 5.19 26.34
C ALA A 337 5.95 3.73 26.24
N ALA A 338 6.06 3.11 25.06
CA ALA A 338 5.70 1.72 24.82
C ALA A 338 6.83 0.70 25.15
N GLY A 339 7.99 1.14 25.67
CA GLY A 339 9.09 0.24 26.04
C GLY A 339 10.12 -0.02 24.94
N PHE A 340 10.18 0.83 23.92
CA PHE A 340 11.20 0.78 22.88
C PHE A 340 12.30 1.81 23.12
N ARG A 341 13.52 1.51 22.68
CA ARG A 341 14.65 2.45 22.71
C ARG A 341 15.06 2.84 21.31
N GLU A 342 15.25 4.13 21.06
CA GLU A 342 15.80 4.60 19.78
C GLU A 342 17.23 4.06 19.60
N VAL A 343 17.51 3.47 18.45
CA VAL A 343 18.84 2.95 18.09
C VAL A 343 19.38 3.55 16.80
N MET A 344 18.52 4.16 15.97
CA MET A 344 18.94 4.86 14.76
C MET A 344 17.94 5.94 14.40
N ARG A 345 18.45 7.10 13.97
CA ARG A 345 17.68 8.16 13.33
C ARG A 345 18.53 8.78 12.24
N THR A 346 18.02 8.78 11.01
CA THR A 346 18.70 9.41 9.89
C THR A 346 17.69 10.09 8.96
N GLU A 347 18.10 11.19 8.34
CA GLU A 347 17.30 11.89 7.35
C GLU A 347 17.77 11.52 5.94
N ARG A 348 16.83 11.47 5.00
CA ARG A 348 17.08 11.26 3.58
C ARG A 348 16.37 12.31 2.75
N VAL A 349 16.89 12.60 1.56
CA VAL A 349 16.26 13.50 0.59
C VAL A 349 15.35 12.72 -0.36
N ILE A 350 14.14 13.21 -0.55
CA ILE A 350 13.18 12.65 -1.50
C ILE A 350 13.48 13.21 -2.90
N ALA A 351 13.84 12.33 -3.84
CA ALA A 351 14.05 12.70 -5.23
C ALA A 351 12.81 13.40 -5.84
N ALA A 352 13.03 14.50 -6.58
CA ALA A 352 11.95 15.33 -7.12
C ALA A 352 10.99 14.57 -8.06
N SER A 353 11.48 13.61 -8.84
CA SER A 353 10.69 12.75 -9.73
C SER A 353 9.80 11.74 -9.02
N ARG A 354 10.03 11.52 -7.72
CA ARG A 354 9.28 10.60 -6.86
C ARG A 354 8.46 11.32 -5.81
N LYS A 355 8.43 12.65 -5.89
CA LYS A 355 7.46 13.45 -5.16
C LYS A 355 6.09 13.07 -5.71
N SER A 356 5.30 12.48 -4.84
CA SER A 356 3.89 12.31 -5.05
C SER A 356 3.30 13.73 -5.25
N PHE A 357 2.71 13.99 -6.42
CA PHE A 357 2.40 15.33 -6.91
C PHE A 357 1.48 16.13 -5.97
N ASN A 358 1.77 17.44 -5.85
CA ASN A 358 0.98 18.55 -5.27
C ASN A 358 0.80 18.65 -3.74
N LEU A 359 1.45 19.66 -3.14
CA LEU A 359 0.87 21.01 -3.02
C LEU A 359 2.00 22.05 -2.92
N SER A 360 1.76 23.22 -3.53
CA SER A 360 2.55 24.45 -3.50
C SER A 360 2.90 24.99 -2.09
N HIS A 361 2.65 24.23 -1.01
CA HIS A 361 2.77 24.65 0.39
C HIS A 361 3.59 23.69 1.26
N ALA A 362 4.25 22.67 0.68
CA ALA A 362 5.16 21.80 1.42
C ALA A 362 6.55 21.77 0.76
N ASN A 363 7.43 22.66 1.21
CA ASN A 363 8.88 22.62 0.92
C ASN A 363 9.59 21.43 1.62
N ILE A 364 8.85 20.39 2.01
CA ILE A 364 9.36 19.24 2.75
C ILE A 364 10.03 18.31 1.73
N LYS A 365 11.35 18.27 1.77
CA LYS A 365 12.19 17.49 0.85
C LYS A 365 12.82 16.27 1.53
N THR A 366 12.53 16.06 2.81
CA THR A 366 13.17 15.02 3.62
C THR A 366 12.18 14.13 4.32
N GLU A 367 12.60 12.87 4.51
CA GLU A 367 11.96 11.87 5.35
C GLU A 367 12.99 11.41 6.39
N THR A 368 12.50 10.98 7.54
CA THR A 368 13.31 10.39 8.61
C THR A 368 13.10 8.89 8.62
N VAL A 369 14.20 8.14 8.61
CA VAL A 369 14.23 6.72 8.95
C VAL A 369 14.57 6.61 10.43
N LEU A 370 13.62 6.11 11.22
CA LEU A 370 13.71 5.93 12.66
C LEU A 370 13.69 4.43 12.98
N VAL A 371 14.63 3.95 13.78
CA VAL A 371 14.67 2.56 14.23
C VAL A 371 14.63 2.51 15.75
N MET A 372 13.67 1.75 16.24
CA MET A 372 13.40 1.52 17.64
C MET A 372 13.66 0.06 17.98
N ARG A 373 14.27 -0.25 19.12
CA ARG A 373 14.50 -1.63 19.59
C ARG A 373 13.69 -1.91 20.84
N LYS A 374 12.84 -2.95 20.81
CA LYS A 374 12.03 -3.37 21.97
C LYS A 374 12.95 -3.81 23.12
N GLN A 375 12.80 -3.21 24.30
CA GLN A 375 13.65 -3.51 25.46
C GLN A 375 13.06 -4.60 26.36
N ASN A 376 11.74 -4.53 26.61
CA ASN A 376 11.01 -5.39 27.55
C ASN A 376 9.74 -5.94 26.88
#